data_AF-A0A933KA65-F1
#
_entry.id   AF-A0A933KA65-F1
#
_cell.length_a   1.000
_cell.length_b   1.000
_cell.length_c   1.000
_cell.angle_alpha   90.00
_cell.angle_beta   90.00
_cell.angle_gamma   90.00
#
_symmetry.space_group_name_H-M   'P 1'
#
loop_
_entity.id
_entity.type
_entity.pdbx_description
1 polymer ?
#
loop_
_entity_poly.entity_id
_entity_poly.type
_entity_poly.pdbx_seq_one_letter_code
_entity_poly.pdbx_strand_id
1 'polypeptide(L)' 'MMRAKVFRNGRSQAIRLPREFRVDTGEVYLKRTPEGFLVISRDPWEVFFEGIEELSEDFMRSGRVQPELERREWDK' A
#
# COMPACT_ATOMS: atom_id res chain seq x y z
N MET A 1 10.52 16.01 -17.34
CA MET A 1 10.15 14.58 -17.27
C MET A 1 11.37 13.75 -17.60
N MET A 2 11.81 12.86 -16.71
CA MET A 2 12.97 12.01 -16.95
C MET A 2 12.53 10.63 -17.47
N ARG A 3 13.29 10.06 -18.41
CA ARG A 3 13.06 8.70 -18.91
C ARG A 3 14.08 7.74 -18.31
N ALA A 4 13.63 6.58 -17.88
CA ALA A 4 14.50 5.49 -17.44
C ALA A 4 14.55 4.38 -18.50
N LYS A 5 15.68 3.67 -18.57
CA LYS A 5 15.81 2.53 -19.49
C LYS A 5 15.14 1.30 -18.89
N VAL A 6 14.24 0.69 -19.63
CA VAL A 6 13.68 -0.63 -19.35
C VAL A 6 14.54 -1.69 -20.04
N PHE A 7 14.88 -2.75 -19.33
CA PHE A 7 15.72 -3.84 -19.84
C PHE A 7 15.33 -5.19 -19.23
N ARG A 8 15.97 -6.27 -19.67
CA ARG A 8 15.76 -7.62 -19.16
C ARG A 8 16.87 -7.97 -18.16
N ASN A 9 16.49 -8.54 -17.02
CA ASN A 9 17.41 -9.17 -16.08
C ASN A 9 16.98 -10.64 -15.91
N GLY A 10 17.68 -11.55 -16.60
CA GLY A 10 17.25 -12.93 -16.74
C GLY A 10 15.84 -13.04 -17.36
N ARG A 11 14.91 -13.68 -16.64
CA ARG A 11 13.51 -13.83 -17.05
C ARG A 11 12.61 -12.64 -16.67
N SER A 12 13.14 -11.69 -15.90
CA SER A 12 12.39 -10.54 -15.38
C SER A 12 12.62 -9.27 -16.20
N GLN A 13 11.70 -8.32 -16.08
CA GLN A 13 11.89 -6.95 -16.56
C GLN A 13 12.44 -6.08 -15.42
N ALA A 14 13.31 -5.14 -15.76
CA ALA A 14 13.93 -4.24 -14.80
C ALA A 14 13.97 -2.81 -15.36
N ILE A 15 13.97 -1.83 -14.45
CA ILE A 15 14.13 -0.41 -14.75
C ILE A 15 15.44 0.07 -14.13
N ARG A 16 16.28 0.73 -14.92
CA ARG A 16 17.50 1.34 -14.39
C ARG A 16 17.14 2.67 -13.75
N LEU A 17 17.15 2.73 -12.43
CA LEU A 17 16.92 3.96 -11.68
C LEU A 17 18.04 4.98 -11.94
N PRO A 18 17.73 6.20 -12.41
CA PRO A 18 18.66 7.32 -12.42
C PRO A 18 19.17 7.64 -11.01
N ARG A 19 20.27 8.40 -10.92
CA ARG A 19 20.97 8.65 -9.65
C ARG A 19 20.07 9.30 -8.60
N GLU A 20 19.25 10.25 -9.02
CA GLU A 20 18.30 11.01 -8.22
C GLU A 20 17.09 10.20 -7.74
N PHE A 21 16.85 9.01 -8.30
CA PHE A 21 15.74 8.12 -7.91
C PHE A 21 16.24 6.83 -7.23
N ARG A 22 17.52 6.76 -6.85
CA ARG A 22 18.04 5.60 -6.12
C ARG A 22 17.43 5.55 -4.72
N VAL A 23 17.06 4.35 -4.30
CA VAL A 23 16.67 4.04 -2.93
C VAL A 23 17.90 3.59 -2.14
N ASP A 24 17.87 3.83 -0.84
CA ASP A 24 18.89 3.42 0.14
C ASP A 24 18.58 2.05 0.79
N THR A 25 17.45 1.45 0.43
CA THR A 25 17.01 0.13 0.89
C THR A 25 17.35 -0.97 -0.12
N GLY A 26 17.42 -2.22 0.36
CA GLY A 26 17.62 -3.39 -0.50
C GLY A 26 16.37 -3.80 -1.29
N GLU A 27 15.20 -3.42 -0.79
CA GLU A 27 13.89 -3.79 -1.35
C GLU A 27 12.92 -2.61 -1.29
N VAL A 28 11.89 -2.65 -2.13
CA VAL A 28 10.85 -1.63 -2.23
C VAL A 28 9.50 -2.30 -2.50
N TYR A 29 8.43 -1.62 -2.11
CA TYR A 29 7.07 -2.03 -2.41
C TYR A 29 6.60 -1.41 -3.73
N LEU A 30 5.82 -2.18 -4.49
CA LEU A 30 5.22 -1.73 -5.74
C LEU A 30 3.70 -1.72 -5.62
N LYS A 31 3.08 -0.57 -5.89
CA LYS A 31 1.61 -0.43 -5.93
C LYS A 31 1.17 -0.05 -7.33
N ARG A 32 0.25 -0.81 -7.93
CA ARG A 32 -0.34 -0.47 -9.23
C ARG A 32 -1.32 0.70 -9.08
N THR A 33 -1.28 1.64 -10.01
CA THR A 33 -2.20 2.78 -10.13
C THR A 33 -2.78 2.83 -11.55
N PRO A 34 -3.82 3.64 -11.82
CA PRO A 34 -4.34 3.82 -13.18
C PRO A 34 -3.28 4.33 -14.18
N GLU A 35 -2.33 5.14 -13.72
CA GLU A 35 -1.27 5.74 -14.52
C GLU A 35 -0.02 4.86 -14.63
N GLY A 36 0.06 3.75 -13.88
CA GLY A 36 1.21 2.85 -13.88
C GLY A 36 1.44 2.16 -12.55
N PHE A 37 2.59 2.43 -11.93
CA PHE A 37 2.92 1.92 -10.59
C PHE A 37 3.73 2.93 -9.79
N LEU A 38 3.54 2.90 -8.47
CA LEU A 38 4.28 3.65 -7.48
C LEU A 38 5.34 2.75 -6.83
N VAL A 39 6.56 3.27 -6.68
CA VAL A 39 7.65 2.64 -5.93
C VAL A 39 7.70 3.29 -4.55
N ILE A 40 7.63 2.48 -3.49
CA ILE A 40 7.58 2.95 -2.11
C ILE A 40 8.73 2.28 -1.33
N SER A 41 9.64 3.09 -0.77
CA SER A 41 10.79 2.59 0.02
C SER A 41 10.48 2.38 1.50
N ARG A 42 9.38 2.96 1.99
CA ARG A 42 8.90 2.80 3.37
C ARG A 42 8.10 1.52 3.53
N ASP A 43 8.13 0.93 4.72
CA ASP A 43 7.23 -0.16 5.06
C ASP A 43 5.77 0.37 5.08
N PRO A 44 4.85 -0.20 4.28
CA PRO A 44 3.45 0.18 4.29
C PRO A 44 2.80 0.09 5.67
N TRP A 45 3.27 -0.79 6.55
CA TRP A 45 2.77 -0.91 7.92
C TRP A 45 3.18 0.27 8.79
N GLU A 46 4.39 0.79 8.65
CA GLU A 46 4.79 2.02 9.35
C GLU A 46 3.89 3.18 8.95
N VAL A 47 3.65 3.36 7.65
CA VAL A 47 2.75 4.41 7.12
C VAL A 47 1.31 4.21 7.64
N PHE A 48 0.86 2.96 7.76
CA PHE A 48 -0.44 2.64 8.31
C PHE A 48 -0.55 2.99 9.80
N PHE A 49 0.46 2.65 10.60
CA PHE A 49 0.47 2.99 12.03
C PHE A 49 0.58 4.49 12.28
N GLU A 50 1.37 5.22 11.48
CA GLU A 50 1.38 6.69 11.50
C GLU A 50 -0.03 7.25 11.24
N GLY A 51 -0.75 6.69 10.26
CA GLY A 51 -2.13 7.11 9.98
C GLY A 51 -3.12 6.79 11.12
N ILE A 52 -2.84 5.80 11.97
CA ILE A 52 -3.64 5.54 13.18
C ILE A 52 -3.44 6.66 14.20
N GLU A 53 -2.22 7.21 14.32
CA GLU A 53 -1.94 8.32 15.23
C GLU A 53 -2.66 9.63 14.83
N GLU A 54 -3.07 9.75 13.56
CA GLU A 54 -3.84 10.89 13.04
C GLU A 54 -5.35 10.80 13.32
N LEU A 55 -5.85 9.69 13.87
CA LEU A 55 -7.26 9.55 14.22
C LEU A 55 -7.66 10.55 15.33
N SER A 56 -8.86 11.11 15.23
CA SER A 56 -9.38 12.04 16.23
C SER A 56 -9.56 11.36 17.59
N GLU A 57 -9.44 12.13 18.68
CA GLU A 57 -9.61 11.60 20.05
C GLU A 57 -11.00 11.01 20.32
N ASP A 58 -12.00 11.32 19.50
CA ASP A 58 -13.36 10.80 19.60
C ASP A 58 -13.62 9.62 18.65
N PHE A 59 -12.65 9.22 17.83
CA PHE A 59 -12.77 8.08 16.93
C PHE A 59 -13.16 6.82 17.72
N MET A 60 -14.34 6.27 17.40
CA MET A 60 -14.90 5.06 18.04
C MET A 60 -15.04 5.16 19.57
N ARG A 61 -15.13 6.38 20.15
CA ARG A 61 -15.24 6.60 21.61
C ARG A 61 -16.42 5.86 22.25
N SER A 62 -17.54 5.73 21.54
CA SER A 62 -18.74 5.01 22.01
C SER A 62 -18.70 3.50 21.73
N GLY A 63 -17.56 2.98 21.25
CA GLY A 63 -17.40 1.59 20.84
C GLY A 63 -18.06 1.25 19.51
N ARG A 64 -17.90 -0.01 19.09
CA ARG A 64 -18.56 -0.56 17.89
C ARG A 64 -20.04 -0.83 18.19
N VAL A 65 -20.93 -0.19 17.45
CA VAL A 65 -22.36 -0.53 17.46
C VAL A 65 -22.56 -1.79 16.62
N GLN A 66 -22.59 -2.95 17.27
CA GLN A 66 -22.84 -4.23 16.61
C GLN A 66 -24.27 -4.71 16.91
N PRO A 67 -25.12 -4.91 15.88
CA PRO A 67 -26.44 -5.47 16.08
C PRO A 67 -26.38 -6.97 16.38
N GLU A 68 -27.50 -7.53 16.85
CA GLU A 68 -27.65 -8.98 16.98
C GLU A 68 -27.59 -9.67 15.61
N LEU A 69 -27.15 -10.93 15.61
CA LEU A 69 -27.14 -11.75 14.41
C LEU A 69 -28.57 -11.99 13.93
N GLU A 70 -28.79 -11.76 12.64
CA GLU A 70 -30.08 -12.03 12.02
C GLU A 70 -30.35 -13.54 11.95
N ARG A 71 -31.56 -13.94 12.33
CA ARG A 71 -32.02 -15.30 12.08
C ARG A 71 -32.44 -15.44 10.62
N ARG A 72 -31.70 -16.24 9.86
CA ARG A 72 -31.99 -16.56 8.45
C ARG A 72 -32.78 -17.86 8.35
N GLU A 73 -33.87 -17.86 7.61
CA GLU A 73 -34.53 -19.09 7.15
C GLU A 73 -33.90 -19.49 5.82
N TRP A 74 -33.13 -20.58 5.85
CA TRP A 74 -32.53 -21.16 4.65
C TRP A 74 -33.40 -22.33 4.23
N ASP A 75 -34.34 -22.09 3.31
CA ASP A 75 -35.03 -23.19 2.64
C ASP A 75 -34.05 -23.93 1.73
N LYS A 76 -34.03 -25.26 1.84
CA LYS A 76 -33.32 -26.17 0.92
C LYS A 76 -34.24 -26.60 -0.20
#